data_AF-A0A2D0HCI2-F1
#
_entry.id   AF-A0A2D0HCI2-F1
#
_cell.length_a   1.000
_cell.length_b   1.000
_cell.length_c   1.000
_cell.angle_alpha   90.00
_cell.angle_beta   90.00
_cell.angle_gamma   90.00
#
_symmetry.space_group_name_H-M   'P 1'
#
loop_
_entity.id
_entity.type
_entity.pdbx_description
1 polymer ?
#
loop_
_entity_poly.entity_id
_entity_poly.type
_entity_poly.pdbx_seq_one_letter_code
_entity_poly.pdbx_strand_id
1 'polypeptide(L)'
;MTPTLFGRWQTRLLLLATVGVLVSLPFGMGWIGPGANSVYFWILAYVAIFGLGWDVLYDYLQKSRWDRDWPAAYQLLAGIWELIFIFCGVKLFGFLPIPLPKEELSPGAFLLHYSIVWLAVFISSQSLMRIIFPRWRFRGGEWL
;
A
#
# COMPACT_ATOMS: atom_id res chain seq x y z
N MET A 1 -14.95 9.74 -13.59
CA MET A 1 -14.78 10.68 -12.47
C MET A 1 -13.45 10.36 -11.85
N THR A 2 -12.50 11.28 -11.92
CA THR A 2 -11.14 11.06 -11.41
C THR A 2 -11.17 11.19 -9.89
N PRO A 3 -10.54 10.27 -9.15
CA PRO A 3 -10.55 10.33 -7.70
C PRO A 3 -9.84 11.60 -7.21
N THR A 4 -10.37 12.23 -6.16
CA THR A 4 -9.71 13.36 -5.51
C THR A 4 -8.51 12.85 -4.71
N LEU A 5 -7.49 13.69 -4.49
CA LEU A 5 -6.35 13.33 -3.64
C LEU A 5 -6.83 12.87 -2.24
N PHE A 6 -7.84 13.57 -1.70
CA PHE A 6 -8.43 13.23 -0.41
C PHE A 6 -9.14 11.87 -0.43
N GLY A 7 -9.94 11.57 -1.45
CA GLY A 7 -10.56 10.26 -1.63
C GLY A 7 -9.54 9.14 -1.79
N ARG A 8 -8.43 9.38 -2.50
CA ARG A 8 -7.31 8.42 -2.62
C ARG A 8 -6.70 8.11 -1.26
N TRP A 9 -6.40 9.14 -0.47
CA TRP A 9 -5.84 8.97 0.88
C TRP A 9 -6.80 8.25 1.81
N GLN A 10 -8.08 8.63 1.85
CA GLN A 10 -9.10 7.93 2.64
C GLN A 10 -9.15 6.44 2.28
N THR A 11 -9.15 6.15 0.97
CA THR A 11 -9.25 4.77 0.49
C THR A 11 -8.02 3.96 0.83
N ARG A 12 -6.83 4.52 0.63
CA ARG A 12 -5.56 3.88 0.98
C ARG A 12 -5.51 3.58 2.48
N LEU A 13 -5.79 4.58 3.32
CA LEU A 13 -5.74 4.42 4.77
C LEU A 13 -6.74 3.39 5.26
N LEU A 14 -7.98 3.37 4.76
CA LEU A 14 -8.93 2.36 5.20
C LEU A 14 -8.51 0.96 4.77
N LEU A 15 -8.10 0.77 3.52
CA LEU A 15 -7.71 -0.54 3.02
C LEU A 15 -6.44 -1.06 3.71
N LEU A 16 -5.46 -0.21 3.97
CA LEU A 16 -4.27 -0.63 4.71
C LEU A 16 -4.58 -0.93 6.18
N ALA A 17 -5.41 -0.11 6.83
CA ALA A 17 -5.79 -0.32 8.23
C ALA A 17 -6.67 -1.56 8.44
N THR A 18 -7.46 -1.95 7.43
CA THR A 18 -8.34 -3.12 7.50
C THR A 18 -7.69 -4.33 6.82
N VAL A 19 -7.72 -4.37 5.48
CA VAL A 19 -7.19 -5.48 4.67
C VAL A 19 -5.70 -5.68 4.91
N GLY A 20 -4.92 -4.60 4.93
CA GLY A 20 -3.47 -4.70 5.14
C GLY A 20 -3.13 -5.30 6.50
N VAL A 21 -3.78 -4.84 7.58
CA VAL A 21 -3.59 -5.39 8.94
C VAL A 21 -4.04 -6.85 8.98
N LEU A 22 -5.23 -7.17 8.47
CA LEU A 22 -5.75 -8.54 8.45
C LEU A 22 -4.81 -9.51 7.74
N VAL A 23 -4.27 -9.11 6.59
CA VAL A 23 -3.30 -9.89 5.81
C VAL A 23 -1.94 -9.97 6.50
N SER A 24 -1.57 -8.96 7.29
CA SER A 24 -0.31 -8.94 8.04
C SER A 24 -0.35 -9.75 9.33
N LEU A 25 -1.52 -10.07 9.88
CA LEU A 25 -1.67 -10.83 11.12
C LEU A 25 -0.97 -12.21 11.07
N PRO A 26 -1.15 -13.07 10.04
CA PRO A 26 -0.46 -14.35 9.96
C PRO A 26 1.07 -14.24 9.96
N PHE A 27 1.61 -13.15 9.41
CA PHE A 27 3.04 -12.87 9.40
C PHE A 27 3.51 -12.39 10.78
N GLY A 28 2.77 -11.47 11.40
CA GLY A 28 3.07 -10.97 12.74
C GLY A 28 3.02 -12.06 13.81
N MET A 29 2.09 -13.02 13.69
CA MET A 29 1.96 -14.18 14.57
C MET A 29 2.97 -15.29 14.29
N GLY A 30 3.77 -15.18 13.22
CA GLY A 30 4.77 -16.17 12.85
C GLY A 30 4.22 -17.45 12.23
N TRP A 31 2.96 -17.44 11.77
CA TRP A 31 2.39 -18.57 11.00
C TRP A 31 3.00 -18.65 9.59
N ILE A 32 3.40 -17.49 9.05
CA ILE A 32 4.01 -17.36 7.73
C ILE A 32 5.32 -16.57 7.88
N GLY A 33 6.45 -17.24 7.66
CA GLY A 33 7.78 -16.64 7.73
C GLY A 33 8.66 -17.20 8.85
N PRO A 34 9.86 -16.60 9.06
CA PRO A 34 10.88 -17.14 9.97
C PRO A 34 10.57 -16.98 11.47
N GLY A 35 9.48 -16.30 11.84
CA GLY A 35 9.07 -16.15 13.24
C GLY A 35 8.08 -15.00 13.46
N ALA A 36 7.51 -14.92 14.66
CA ALA A 36 6.62 -13.84 15.05
C ALA A 36 7.41 -12.53 15.19
N ASN A 37 7.05 -11.52 14.41
CA ASN A 37 7.78 -10.26 14.39
C ASN A 37 6.84 -9.05 14.17
N SER A 38 6.99 -8.01 14.99
CA SER A 38 6.20 -6.78 14.87
C SER A 38 6.59 -5.92 13.66
N VAL A 39 7.73 -6.21 13.03
CA VAL A 39 8.28 -5.47 11.89
C VAL A 39 7.34 -5.43 10.69
N TYR A 40 6.52 -6.45 10.47
CA TYR A 40 5.55 -6.46 9.37
C TYR A 40 4.50 -5.33 9.49
N PHE A 41 4.12 -4.96 10.71
CA PHE A 41 3.24 -3.81 10.95
C PHE A 41 3.95 -2.48 10.75
N TRP A 42 5.25 -2.39 11.08
CA TRP A 42 6.06 -1.22 10.78
C TRP A 42 6.23 -1.02 9.27
N ILE A 43 6.47 -2.08 8.51
CA ILE A 43 6.50 -2.04 7.04
C ILE A 43 5.17 -1.52 6.51
N LEU A 44 4.05 -2.02 7.02
CA LEU A 44 2.72 -1.54 6.63
C LEU A 44 2.53 -0.05 6.94
N ALA A 45 2.97 0.41 8.11
CA ALA A 45 2.92 1.83 8.46
C ALA A 45 3.77 2.69 7.53
N TYR A 46 4.96 2.22 7.15
CA TYR A 46 5.80 2.90 6.17
C TYR A 46 5.15 2.96 4.79
N VAL A 47 4.57 1.85 4.32
CA VAL A 47 3.81 1.83 3.06
C VAL A 47 2.64 2.82 3.10
N ALA A 48 1.95 2.93 4.24
CA ALA A 48 0.89 3.92 4.40
C ALA A 48 1.43 5.35 4.28
N ILE A 49 2.45 5.71 5.07
CA ILE A 49 2.99 7.08 5.14
C ILE A 49 3.62 7.50 3.81
N PHE A 50 4.53 6.69 3.26
CA PHE A 50 5.18 7.02 1.98
C PHE A 50 4.20 6.96 0.82
N GLY A 51 3.21 6.07 0.89
CA GLY A 51 2.11 5.99 -0.07
C GLY A 51 1.32 7.29 -0.17
N LEU A 52 1.10 8.02 0.93
CA LEU A 52 0.44 9.33 0.90
C LEU A 52 1.27 10.35 0.09
N GLY A 53 2.60 10.33 0.24
CA GLY A 53 3.51 11.18 -0.52
C GLY A 53 3.52 10.82 -2.01
N TRP A 54 3.58 9.53 -2.33
CA TRP A 54 3.50 9.05 -3.71
C TRP A 54 2.15 9.39 -4.35
N ASP A 55 1.05 9.34 -3.61
CA ASP A 55 -0.26 9.74 -4.12
C ASP A 55 -0.31 11.20 -4.58
N VAL A 56 0.43 12.12 -3.94
CA VAL A 56 0.56 13.51 -4.40
C VAL A 56 1.26 13.58 -5.74
N LEU A 57 2.37 12.85 -5.90
CA LEU A 57 3.10 12.80 -7.15
C LEU A 57 2.25 12.15 -8.25
N TYR A 58 1.56 11.06 -7.94
CA TYR A 58 0.70 10.35 -8.88
C TYR A 58 -0.49 11.20 -9.31
N ASP A 59 -1.10 11.94 -8.39
CA ASP A 59 -2.17 12.90 -8.72
C ASP A 59 -1.67 14.02 -9.64
N TYR A 60 -0.47 14.57 -9.37
CA TYR A 60 0.17 15.56 -10.23
C TYR A 60 0.44 15.04 -11.65
N LEU A 61 1.02 13.84 -11.76
CA LEU A 61 1.28 13.19 -13.05
C LEU A 61 -0.02 12.84 -13.78
N GLN A 62 -1.05 12.40 -13.04
CA GLN A 62 -2.36 12.07 -13.60
C GLN A 62 -3.04 13.29 -14.22
N LYS A 63 -2.95 14.47 -13.59
CA LYS A 63 -3.50 15.74 -14.13
C LYS A 63 -2.84 16.20 -15.43
N SER A 64 -1.61 15.78 -15.69
CA SER A 64 -0.87 16.13 -16.91
C SER A 64 -1.35 15.34 -18.14
N ARG A 65 -2.17 14.30 -17.97
CA ARG A 65 -2.74 13.52 -19.08
C ARG A 65 -4.01 14.18 -19.62
N TRP A 66 -4.21 14.05 -20.93
CA TRP A 66 -5.42 14.54 -21.62
C TRP A 66 -6.72 14.04 -20.98
N ASP A 67 -6.77 12.76 -20.64
CA ASP A 67 -7.97 12.12 -20.05
C ASP A 67 -8.05 12.30 -18.51
N ARG A 68 -6.98 12.82 -17.90
CA ARG A 68 -6.81 12.98 -16.44
C ARG A 68 -7.07 11.72 -15.61
N ASP A 69 -7.14 10.54 -16.23
CA ASP A 69 -7.39 9.26 -15.58
C ASP A 69 -6.28 8.25 -15.84
N TRP A 70 -6.11 7.33 -14.89
CA TRP A 70 -5.15 6.23 -14.96
C TRP A 70 -5.86 4.89 -15.04
N PRO A 71 -5.50 4.02 -16.01
CA PRO A 71 -5.91 2.62 -15.99
C PRO A 71 -5.47 1.95 -14.69
N ALA A 72 -6.26 0.98 -14.21
CA ALA A 72 -5.94 0.19 -13.02
C ALA A 72 -4.55 -0.49 -13.11
N ALA A 73 -4.07 -0.78 -14.33
CA ALA A 73 -2.73 -1.29 -14.56
C ALA A 73 -1.62 -0.35 -14.04
N TYR A 74 -1.79 0.97 -14.13
CA TYR A 74 -0.81 1.92 -13.58
C TYR A 74 -0.83 1.94 -12.05
N GLN A 75 -1.98 1.73 -11.42
CA GLN A 75 -2.04 1.56 -9.96
C GLN A 75 -1.31 0.30 -9.51
N LEU A 76 -1.39 -0.78 -10.30
CA LEU A 76 -0.64 -2.01 -10.06
C LEU A 76 0.87 -1.74 -10.22
N LEU A 77 1.30 -1.16 -11.34
CA LEU A 77 2.72 -0.82 -11.56
C LEU A 77 3.28 0.16 -10.50
N ALA A 78 2.47 1.10 -10.01
CA ALA A 78 2.86 2.00 -8.92
C ALA A 78 3.22 1.22 -7.64
N GLY A 79 2.51 0.13 -7.34
CA GLY A 79 2.85 -0.72 -6.19
C GLY A 79 4.19 -1.45 -6.32
N ILE A 80 4.65 -1.73 -7.55
CA ILE A 80 6.00 -2.27 -7.80
C ILE A 80 7.05 -1.19 -7.54
N TRP A 81 6.77 0.06 -7.91
CA TRP A 81 7.66 1.17 -7.63
C TRP A 81 7.75 1.47 -6.12
N GLU A 82 6.60 1.50 -5.43
CA GLU A 82 6.53 1.63 -3.97
C GLU A 82 7.32 0.50 -3.27
N LEU A 83 7.26 -0.73 -3.80
CA LEU A 83 8.03 -1.88 -3.30
C LEU A 83 9.53 -1.62 -3.38
N ILE A 84 10.01 -1.23 -4.56
CA ILE A 84 11.43 -0.95 -4.79
C ILE A 84 11.89 0.17 -3.86
N PHE A 85 11.10 1.24 -3.72
CA PHE A 85 11.42 2.36 -2.85
C PHE A 85 11.57 1.94 -1.38
N ILE A 86 10.59 1.21 -0.83
CA ILE A 86 10.65 0.75 0.57
C ILE A 86 11.79 -0.27 0.75
N PHE A 87 11.94 -1.23 -0.16
CA PHE A 87 13.01 -2.22 -0.09
C PHE A 87 14.40 -1.56 -0.06
N CYS A 88 14.64 -0.59 -0.95
CA CYS A 88 15.88 0.18 -0.98
C CYS A 88 16.05 1.03 0.29
N GLY A 89 14.99 1.67 0.77
CA GLY A 89 15.03 2.52 1.97
C GLY A 89 15.34 1.75 3.25
N VAL A 90 14.82 0.52 3.36
CA VAL A 90 15.08 -0.37 4.50
C VAL A 90 16.46 -1.01 4.42
N LYS A 91 16.81 -1.60 3.27
CA LYS A 91 17.97 -2.50 3.16
C LYS A 91 19.25 -1.79 2.70
N LEU A 92 19.16 -0.92 1.68
CA LEU A 92 20.34 -0.30 1.08
C LEU A 92 20.77 0.97 1.81
N PHE A 93 19.82 1.88 2.03
CA PHE A 93 20.13 3.19 2.64
C PHE A 93 19.93 3.18 4.15
N GLY A 94 18.98 2.38 4.64
CA GLY A 94 18.68 2.25 6.06
C GLY A 94 18.29 3.57 6.74
N PHE A 95 17.71 4.51 5.98
CA PHE A 95 17.19 5.76 6.53
C PHE A 95 15.85 5.54 7.26
N LEU A 96 15.20 4.39 7.03
CA LEU A 96 13.97 4.01 7.72
C LEU A 96 14.32 3.36 9.07
N PRO A 97 14.02 4.00 10.21
CA PRO A 97 14.29 3.42 11.52
C PRO A 97 13.35 2.24 11.76
N ILE A 98 13.85 1.02 11.68
CA ILE A 98 13.08 -0.17 12.06
C ILE A 98 13.59 -0.62 13.43
N PRO A 99 12.72 -1.02 14.38
CA PRO A 99 13.14 -1.52 15.69
C PRO A 99 13.85 -2.89 15.64
N LEU A 100 14.37 -3.30 14.48
CA LEU A 100 14.99 -4.60 14.24
C LEU A 100 16.31 -4.42 13.48
N PRO A 101 17.37 -5.18 13.79
CA PRO A 101 18.59 -5.18 12.99
C PRO A 101 18.30 -5.56 11.53
N LYS A 102 18.90 -4.84 10.58
CA LYS A 102 18.72 -5.02 9.13
C LYS A 102 19.03 -6.45 8.67
N GLU A 103 19.83 -7.18 9.44
CA GLU A 103 20.34 -8.51 9.16
C GLU A 103 19.31 -9.62 9.45
N GLU A 104 18.34 -9.37 10.32
CA GLU A 104 17.33 -10.37 10.70
C GLU A 104 16.13 -10.43 9.74
N LEU A 105 15.95 -9.39 8.91
CA LEU A 105 14.90 -9.33 7.91
C LEU A 105 15.30 -10.10 6.66
N SER A 106 14.83 -11.35 6.54
CA SER A 106 14.95 -12.11 5.29
C SER A 106 14.31 -11.34 4.13
N PRO A 107 15.06 -11.02 3.05
CA PRO A 107 14.52 -10.32 1.88
C PRO A 107 13.34 -11.04 1.24
N GLY A 108 13.36 -12.39 1.27
CA GLY A 108 12.27 -13.21 0.74
C GLY A 108 10.99 -13.04 1.54
N ALA A 109 11.07 -13.02 2.88
CA ALA A 109 9.91 -12.83 3.74
C ALA A 109 9.30 -11.42 3.57
N PHE A 110 10.16 -10.40 3.42
CA PHE A 110 9.72 -9.04 3.11
C PHE A 110 8.98 -8.96 1.77
N LEU A 111 9.58 -9.49 0.70
CA LEU A 111 8.99 -9.47 -0.64
C LEU A 111 7.65 -10.21 -0.67
N LEU A 112 7.56 -11.35 0.02
CA LEU A 112 6.34 -12.13 0.11
C LEU A 112 5.25 -11.35 0.87
N HIS A 113 5.55 -10.84 2.07
CA HIS A 113 4.61 -10.05 2.87
C HIS A 113 4.09 -8.84 2.09
N TYR A 114 4.98 -8.03 1.52
CA TYR A 114 4.58 -6.87 0.73
C TYR A 114 3.73 -7.26 -0.46
N SER A 115 4.13 -8.29 -1.23
CA SER A 115 3.41 -8.68 -2.44
C SER A 115 1.98 -9.13 -2.14
N ILE A 116 1.78 -9.89 -1.06
CA ILE A 116 0.44 -10.33 -0.66
C ILE A 116 -0.40 -9.15 -0.17
N VAL A 117 0.15 -8.27 0.68
CA VAL A 117 -0.57 -7.08 1.16
C VAL A 117 -0.98 -6.18 -0.01
N TRP A 118 -0.05 -5.89 -0.91
CA TRP A 118 -0.29 -5.05 -2.08
C TRP A 118 -1.35 -5.65 -3.01
N LEU A 119 -1.27 -6.94 -3.35
CA LEU A 119 -2.27 -7.60 -4.19
C LEU A 119 -3.65 -7.65 -3.51
N ALA A 120 -3.69 -7.97 -2.21
CA ALA A 120 -4.95 -8.02 -1.47
C ALA A 120 -5.63 -6.64 -1.40
N VAL A 121 -4.86 -5.58 -1.14
CA VAL A 121 -5.36 -4.19 -1.15
C VAL A 121 -5.81 -3.78 -2.55
N PHE A 122 -5.04 -4.11 -3.59
CA PHE A 122 -5.41 -3.81 -4.98
C PHE A 122 -6.72 -4.49 -5.36
N ILE A 123 -6.85 -5.80 -5.12
CA ILE A 123 -8.08 -6.55 -5.42
C ILE A 123 -9.25 -5.95 -4.65
N SER A 124 -9.09 -5.69 -3.35
CA SER A 124 -10.12 -5.08 -2.51
C SER A 124 -10.55 -3.70 -3.01
N SER A 125 -9.60 -2.89 -3.48
CA SER A 125 -9.87 -1.59 -4.09
C SER A 125 -10.66 -1.71 -5.40
N GLN A 126 -10.43 -2.75 -6.21
CA GLN A 126 -11.13 -2.94 -7.48
C GLN A 126 -12.49 -3.63 -7.32
N SER A 127 -12.67 -4.48 -6.30
CA SER A 127 -13.90 -5.26 -6.08
C SER A 127 -14.70 -4.77 -4.86
N LEU A 128 -14.24 -5.08 -3.65
CA LEU A 128 -14.95 -4.86 -2.39
C LEU A 128 -15.41 -3.42 -2.20
N MET A 129 -14.55 -2.46 -2.53
CA MET A 129 -14.87 -1.03 -2.44
C MET A 129 -16.11 -0.65 -3.25
N ARG A 130 -16.24 -1.20 -4.46
CA ARG A 130 -17.34 -0.89 -5.37
C ARG A 130 -18.64 -1.57 -4.96
N ILE A 131 -18.56 -2.67 -4.22
CA ILE A 131 -19.71 -3.44 -3.74
C ILE A 131 -20.26 -2.81 -2.45
N ILE A 132 -19.40 -2.51 -1.48
CA ILE A 132 -19.81 -2.06 -0.14
C ILE A 132 -20.15 -0.57 -0.14
N PHE A 133 -19.45 0.24 -0.93
CA PHE A 133 -19.65 1.70 -0.98
C PHE A 133 -20.03 2.18 -2.38
N PRO A 134 -21.29 2.00 -2.83
CA PRO A 134 -21.73 2.50 -4.15
C PRO A 134 -21.53 4.01 -4.32
N ARG A 135 -21.70 4.79 -3.23
CA ARG A 135 -21.54 6.25 -3.22
C ARG A 135 -20.10 6.71 -3.46
N TRP A 136 -19.12 5.88 -3.12
CA TRP A 136 -17.68 6.13 -3.31
C TRP A 136 -17.32 6.44 -4.76
N ARG A 137 -17.98 5.77 -5.72
CA ARG A 137 -17.79 5.99 -7.16
C ARG A 137 -18.23 7.40 -7.61
N PHE A 138 -19.24 7.97 -6.95
CA PHE A 138 -19.81 9.25 -7.31
C PHE A 138 -19.14 10.44 -6.62
N ARG A 139 -18.30 10.19 -5.61
CA ARG A 139 -17.59 11.22 -4.84
C ARG A 139 -16.07 11.17 -5.01
N GLY A 140 -15.59 10.70 -6.16
CA GLY A 140 -14.15 10.68 -6.44
C GLY A 140 -13.33 9.88 -5.41
N GLY A 141 -13.90 8.81 -4.86
CA GLY A 141 -13.21 7.96 -3.88
C GLY A 141 -13.39 8.39 -2.42
N GLU A 142 -14.25 9.36 -2.14
CA GLU A 142 -14.61 9.74 -0.77
C GLU A 142 -15.76 8.87 -0.25
N TRP A 143 -15.70 8.54 1.03
CA TRP A 143 -16.60 7.57 1.67
C TRP A 143 -17.79 8.26 2.36
N LEU A 144 -17.66 9.57 2.65
CA LEU A 144 -18.64 10.40 3.35
C LEU A 144 -19.17 11.56 2.52
#